data_AF-A0A3D0U478-F1
#
_entry.id   AF-A0A3D0U478-F1
#
_cell.length_a   1.000
_cell.length_b   1.000
_cell.length_c   1.000
_cell.angle_alpha   90.00
_cell.angle_beta   90.00
_cell.angle_gamma   90.00
#
_symmetry.space_group_name_H-M   'P 1'
#
loop_
_entity.id
_entity.type
_entity.pdbx_description
1 polymer ?
#
loop_
_entity_poly.entity_id
_entity_poly.type
_entity_poly.pdbx_seq_one_letter_code
_entity_poly.pdbx_strand_id
1 'polypeptide(L)'
;MLLASAALHAGIANGMGLGNIDVQSYLGSPLEAQIQLLSPGDLGVADIRVNLAQMEVYQRFDARYEDSHGSIQFDVVTTAQGHKAVLVRTSKRIVEPFLDIVVELSWPSGTTYRRYNLLLDPPGYASRWRNPQAQFSPVVAQAVIRPAPVEPKPVVAKPDTSKSVVPDIALDGSYVVQAGDSLWKVAGKFRAATGLSIQQTMDVLYQHNPQAFVRGDRSLLKLGATLSVPAQGLVQAPASPRLDQLA
;
A
#
# COMPACT_ATOMS: atom_id res chain seq x y z
N MET A 1 12.68 40.05 -58.25
CA MET A 1 12.46 38.97 -57.26
C MET A 1 12.31 39.61 -55.89
N LEU A 2 11.14 39.49 -55.27
CA LEU A 2 10.83 40.02 -53.94
C LEU A 2 11.12 38.93 -52.90
N LEU A 3 12.17 39.11 -52.10
CA LEU A 3 12.49 38.25 -50.97
C LEU A 3 11.61 38.65 -49.78
N ALA A 4 10.51 37.93 -49.58
CA ALA A 4 9.70 38.04 -48.37
C ALA A 4 10.44 37.33 -47.22
N SER A 5 10.98 38.11 -46.28
CA SER A 5 11.56 37.58 -45.05
C SER A 5 10.45 37.20 -44.08
N ALA A 6 10.21 35.91 -43.90
CA ALA A 6 9.34 35.39 -42.85
C ALA A 6 10.12 35.32 -41.54
N ALA A 7 9.87 36.25 -40.62
CA ALA A 7 10.38 36.17 -39.26
C ALA A 7 9.56 35.13 -38.47
N LEU A 8 10.10 33.91 -38.34
CA LEU A 8 9.61 32.92 -37.38
C LEU A 8 9.89 33.45 -35.98
N HIS A 9 8.89 34.04 -35.34
CA HIS A 9 8.92 34.31 -33.90
C HIS A 9 8.69 32.98 -33.19
N ALA A 10 9.78 32.36 -32.70
CA ALA A 10 9.69 31.26 -31.76
C ALA A 10 9.13 31.82 -30.44
N GLY A 11 7.80 31.70 -30.26
CA GLY A 11 7.17 32.02 -28.99
C GLY A 11 7.76 31.14 -27.90
N ILE A 12 8.34 31.77 -26.86
CA ILE A 12 8.71 31.09 -25.62
C ILE A 12 7.44 30.52 -25.00
N ALA A 13 7.22 29.21 -25.19
CA ALA A 13 6.12 28.49 -24.58
C ALA A 13 6.41 28.32 -23.08
N ASN A 14 5.87 29.22 -22.26
CA ASN A 14 5.82 29.00 -20.82
C ASN A 14 4.80 27.89 -20.54
N GLY A 15 5.31 26.67 -20.36
CA GLY A 15 4.51 25.53 -19.95
C GLY A 15 4.32 25.53 -18.44
N MET A 16 3.07 25.45 -17.99
CA MET A 16 2.79 25.14 -16.59
C MET A 16 3.05 23.67 -16.34
N GLY A 17 3.65 23.37 -15.20
CA GLY A 17 4.01 22.02 -14.81
C GLY A 17 3.33 21.59 -13.52
N LEU A 18 3.14 20.27 -13.40
CA LEU A 18 2.90 19.63 -12.11
C LEU A 18 4.25 19.26 -11.50
N GLY A 19 4.49 19.63 -10.25
CA GLY A 19 5.74 19.41 -9.51
C GLY A 19 5.75 18.09 -8.76
N ASN A 20 6.33 18.08 -7.56
CA ASN A 20 6.31 16.91 -6.69
C ASN A 20 4.97 16.82 -5.95
N ILE A 21 4.57 15.58 -5.64
CA ILE A 21 3.44 15.27 -4.76
C ILE A 21 3.97 14.96 -3.35
N ASP A 22 3.38 15.58 -2.35
CA ASP A 22 3.61 15.33 -0.93
C ASP A 22 2.38 14.65 -0.34
N VAL A 23 2.53 13.44 0.18
CA VAL A 23 1.41 12.65 0.74
C VAL A 23 1.39 12.80 2.25
N GLN A 24 0.23 13.19 2.79
CA GLN A 24 0.04 13.52 4.21
C GLN A 24 -0.85 12.49 4.92
N SER A 25 -1.48 11.60 4.17
CA SER A 25 -2.34 10.54 4.69
C SER A 25 -1.62 9.18 4.73
N TYR A 26 -2.28 8.21 5.35
CA TYR A 26 -1.78 6.84 5.53
C TYR A 26 -2.75 5.79 4.98
N LEU A 27 -2.30 4.56 4.85
CA LEU A 27 -3.14 3.45 4.36
C LEU A 27 -4.37 3.23 5.26
N GLY A 28 -5.56 3.10 4.66
CA GLY A 28 -6.84 2.96 5.38
C GLY A 28 -7.50 4.28 5.79
N SER A 29 -6.92 5.42 5.41
CA SER A 29 -7.52 6.75 5.55
C SER A 29 -7.91 7.33 4.19
N PRO A 30 -8.78 8.36 4.13
CA PRO A 30 -8.93 9.16 2.93
C PRO A 30 -7.58 9.76 2.51
N LEU A 31 -7.33 9.81 1.20
CA LEU A 31 -6.13 10.43 0.65
C LEU A 31 -6.13 11.92 0.98
N GLU A 32 -4.99 12.40 1.45
CA GLU A 32 -4.66 13.82 1.52
C GLU A 32 -3.23 13.97 0.98
N ALA A 33 -3.09 14.72 -0.10
CA ALA A 33 -1.80 15.02 -0.70
C ALA A 33 -1.80 16.40 -1.34
N GLN A 34 -0.62 16.95 -1.58
CA GLN A 34 -0.43 18.25 -2.22
C GLN A 34 0.56 18.14 -3.37
N ILE A 35 0.18 18.65 -4.54
CA ILE A 35 1.04 18.76 -5.72
C ILE A 35 1.46 20.23 -5.88
N GLN A 36 2.75 20.49 -6.03
CA GLN A 36 3.25 21.84 -6.34
C GLN A 36 2.93 22.22 -7.79
N LEU A 37 2.48 23.45 -8.06
CA LEU A 37 2.37 23.95 -9.43
C LEU A 37 3.63 24.72 -9.82
N LEU A 38 4.21 24.35 -10.96
CA LEU A 38 5.42 24.94 -11.51
C LEU A 38 5.05 25.97 -12.58
N SER A 39 5.68 27.13 -12.53
CA SER A 39 5.51 28.21 -13.50
C SER A 39 4.04 28.61 -13.77
N PRO A 40 3.19 28.83 -12.73
CA PRO A 40 1.80 29.22 -12.96
C PRO A 40 1.65 30.64 -13.56
N GLY A 41 2.71 31.46 -13.56
CA GLY A 41 2.66 32.84 -14.03
C GLY A 41 1.59 33.65 -13.29
N ASP A 42 0.89 34.51 -14.03
CA ASP A 42 -0.20 35.36 -13.51
C ASP A 42 -1.58 34.69 -13.60
N LEU A 43 -1.64 33.39 -13.92
CA LEU A 43 -2.91 32.70 -14.13
C LEU A 43 -3.76 32.67 -12.85
N GLY A 44 -5.05 32.93 -12.99
CA GLY A 44 -6.02 32.79 -11.91
C GLY A 44 -6.20 31.32 -11.54
N VAL A 45 -6.66 31.04 -10.32
CA VAL A 45 -7.05 29.69 -9.91
C VAL A 45 -8.16 29.13 -10.82
N ALA A 46 -9.07 29.99 -11.29
CA ALA A 46 -10.17 29.63 -12.18
C ALA A 46 -9.74 29.22 -13.60
N ASP A 47 -8.56 29.67 -14.05
CA ASP A 47 -8.03 29.34 -15.37
C ASP A 47 -7.32 27.97 -15.38
N ILE A 48 -7.10 27.40 -14.20
CA ILE A 48 -6.35 26.16 -14.01
C ILE A 48 -7.35 25.04 -13.69
N ARG A 49 -7.38 24.02 -14.54
CA ARG A 49 -8.21 22.84 -14.31
C ARG A 49 -7.35 21.61 -14.15
N VAL A 50 -7.66 20.85 -13.10
CA VAL A 50 -6.94 19.62 -12.76
C VAL A 50 -7.94 18.48 -12.63
N ASN A 51 -7.67 17.37 -13.30
CA ASN A 51 -8.50 16.17 -13.26
C ASN A 51 -7.62 14.92 -13.27
N LEU A 52 -8.22 13.76 -12.99
CA LEU A 52 -7.62 12.51 -13.45
C LEU A 52 -7.65 12.47 -14.97
N ALA A 53 -6.58 11.95 -15.56
CA ALA A 53 -6.52 11.71 -16.98
C ALA A 53 -7.52 10.63 -17.39
N GLN A 54 -7.94 10.66 -18.66
CA GLN A 54 -8.84 9.64 -19.21
C GLN A 54 -8.17 8.27 -19.27
N MET A 55 -8.96 7.20 -19.37
CA MET A 55 -8.48 5.81 -19.38
C MET A 55 -7.44 5.55 -20.48
N GLU A 56 -7.61 6.17 -21.66
CA GLU A 56 -6.67 6.05 -22.78
C GLU A 56 -5.31 6.67 -22.45
N VAL A 57 -5.26 7.67 -21.56
CA VAL A 57 -4.02 8.23 -21.05
C VAL A 57 -3.38 7.27 -20.06
N TYR A 58 -4.14 6.67 -19.14
CA TYR A 58 -3.61 5.65 -18.21
C TYR A 58 -2.91 4.52 -18.96
N GLN A 59 -3.53 4.00 -20.03
CA GLN A 59 -2.94 2.95 -20.87
C GLN A 59 -1.63 3.39 -21.54
N ARG A 60 -1.57 4.63 -22.05
CA ARG A 60 -0.34 5.18 -22.66
C ARG A 60 0.79 5.35 -21.65
N PHE A 61 0.44 5.63 -20.39
CA PHE A 61 1.39 5.79 -19.30
C PHE A 61 1.73 4.47 -18.60
N ASP A 62 1.18 3.33 -19.06
CA ASP A 62 1.26 2.02 -18.39
C ASP A 62 0.91 2.12 -16.90
N ALA A 63 -0.14 2.91 -16.63
CA ALA A 63 -0.65 3.21 -15.31
C ALA A 63 -1.93 2.41 -15.05
N ARG A 64 -2.13 2.00 -13.80
CA ARG A 64 -3.27 1.17 -13.42
C ARG A 64 -4.40 2.01 -12.84
N TYR A 65 -5.58 1.91 -13.45
CA TYR A 65 -6.80 2.48 -12.91
C TYR A 65 -7.43 1.52 -11.89
N GLU A 66 -7.80 2.04 -10.72
CA GLU A 66 -8.38 1.31 -9.59
C GLU A 66 -9.70 1.96 -9.16
N ASP A 67 -10.57 1.23 -8.47
CA ASP A 67 -11.90 1.73 -8.05
C ASP A 67 -11.84 3.02 -7.22
N SER A 68 -10.77 3.17 -6.42
CA SER A 68 -10.54 4.34 -5.57
C SER A 68 -10.38 5.66 -6.34
N HIS A 69 -9.98 5.60 -7.63
CA HIS A 69 -9.79 6.77 -8.49
C HIS A 69 -11.06 7.60 -8.68
N GLY A 70 -12.22 6.95 -8.76
CA GLY A 70 -13.50 7.64 -8.92
C GLY A 70 -13.90 8.53 -7.74
N SER A 71 -13.17 8.46 -6.63
CA SER A 71 -13.39 9.30 -5.45
C SER A 71 -12.39 10.44 -5.28
N ILE A 72 -11.39 10.56 -6.18
CA ILE A 72 -10.33 11.56 -6.12
C ILE A 72 -10.87 12.92 -6.59
N GLN A 73 -10.55 13.96 -5.84
CA GLN A 73 -10.91 15.35 -6.06
C GLN A 73 -9.64 16.20 -6.06
N PHE A 74 -9.66 17.26 -6.87
CA PHE A 74 -8.55 18.19 -7.03
C PHE A 74 -9.03 19.62 -6.79
N ASP A 75 -8.34 20.33 -5.90
CA ASP A 75 -8.60 21.75 -5.62
C ASP A 75 -7.32 22.56 -5.83
N VAL A 76 -7.37 23.56 -6.70
CA VAL A 76 -6.24 24.47 -6.89
C VAL A 76 -6.32 25.57 -5.84
N VAL A 77 -5.28 25.71 -5.04
CA VAL A 77 -5.20 26.68 -3.93
C VAL A 77 -3.97 27.56 -4.05
N THR A 78 -4.04 28.75 -3.46
CA THR A 78 -2.86 29.59 -3.23
C THR A 78 -2.44 29.42 -1.78
N THR A 79 -1.24 28.92 -1.55
CA THR A 79 -0.66 28.74 -0.22
C THR A 79 -0.42 30.09 0.45
N ALA A 80 -0.24 30.09 1.78
CA ALA A 80 0.10 31.32 2.53
C ALA A 80 1.40 32.00 2.04
N GLN A 81 2.29 31.26 1.37
CA GLN A 81 3.54 31.74 0.79
C GLN A 81 3.36 32.34 -0.62
N GLY A 82 2.14 32.36 -1.15
CA GLY A 82 1.83 32.87 -2.49
C GLY A 82 2.04 31.86 -3.63
N HIS A 83 2.58 30.67 -3.35
CA HIS A 83 2.71 29.61 -4.34
C HIS A 83 1.36 28.93 -4.60
N LYS A 84 1.07 28.57 -5.85
CA LYS A 84 -0.10 27.75 -6.19
C LYS A 84 0.22 26.27 -6.02
N ALA A 85 -0.76 25.52 -5.53
CA ALA A 85 -0.67 24.08 -5.35
C ALA A 85 -2.01 23.44 -5.69
N VAL A 86 -1.99 22.13 -5.95
CA VAL A 86 -3.19 21.31 -6.09
C VAL A 86 -3.32 20.45 -4.84
N LEU A 87 -4.41 20.58 -4.10
CA LEU A 87 -4.79 19.64 -3.07
C LEU A 87 -5.47 18.45 -3.73
N VAL A 88 -5.03 17.25 -3.37
CA VAL A 88 -5.56 15.97 -3.85
C VAL A 88 -6.22 15.29 -2.66
N ARG A 89 -7.52 15.03 -2.76
CA ARG A 89 -8.30 14.43 -1.67
C ARG A 89 -9.16 13.29 -2.19
N THR A 90 -9.42 12.29 -1.35
CA THR A 90 -10.48 11.32 -1.65
C THR A 90 -11.62 11.42 -0.65
N SER A 91 -12.84 11.14 -1.09
CA SER A 91 -14.00 11.00 -0.19
C SER A 91 -14.07 9.63 0.48
N LYS A 92 -13.47 8.61 -0.14
CA LYS A 92 -13.39 7.23 0.38
C LYS A 92 -11.99 6.93 0.94
N ARG A 93 -11.91 5.96 1.83
CA ARG A 93 -10.63 5.43 2.34
C ARG A 93 -9.89 4.70 1.23
N ILE A 94 -8.58 4.90 1.17
CA ILE A 94 -7.68 4.17 0.26
C ILE A 94 -7.16 2.92 0.97
N VAL A 95 -7.24 1.76 0.31
CA VAL A 95 -6.79 0.46 0.83
C VAL A 95 -5.62 -0.11 0.03
N GLU A 96 -5.30 0.53 -1.08
CA GLU A 96 -4.22 0.21 -1.97
C GLU A 96 -2.89 0.73 -1.37
N PRO A 97 -1.89 -0.14 -1.15
CA PRO A 97 -0.60 0.28 -0.61
C PRO A 97 0.17 1.13 -1.62
N PHE A 98 -0.05 0.90 -2.91
CA PHE A 98 0.43 1.75 -4.00
C PHE A 98 -0.77 2.25 -4.80
N LEU A 99 -0.86 3.56 -5.00
CA LEU A 99 -1.89 4.20 -5.80
C LEU A 99 -1.23 4.98 -6.93
N ASP A 100 -1.50 4.59 -8.15
CA ASP A 100 -0.91 5.17 -9.35
C ASP A 100 -1.90 6.10 -10.02
N ILE A 101 -1.66 7.42 -9.95
CA ILE A 101 -2.55 8.42 -10.53
C ILE A 101 -1.88 9.11 -11.71
N VAL A 102 -2.60 9.27 -12.80
CA VAL A 102 -2.21 10.16 -13.90
C VAL A 102 -3.06 11.42 -13.81
N VAL A 103 -2.41 12.54 -13.52
CA VAL A 103 -3.04 13.84 -13.35
C VAL A 103 -2.93 14.63 -14.65
N GLU A 104 -4.06 15.10 -15.13
CA GLU A 104 -4.18 16.05 -16.23
C GLU A 104 -4.28 17.46 -15.65
N LEU A 105 -3.39 18.36 -16.09
CA LEU A 105 -3.43 19.79 -15.79
C LEU A 105 -3.64 20.54 -17.09
N SER A 106 -4.70 21.35 -17.16
CA SER A 106 -5.08 22.14 -18.34
C SER A 106 -5.23 23.62 -17.98
N TRP A 107 -4.80 24.48 -18.90
CA TRP A 107 -4.82 25.94 -18.78
C TRP A 107 -4.93 26.56 -20.18
N PRO A 108 -5.11 27.90 -20.33
CA PRO A 108 -5.42 28.50 -21.63
C PRO A 108 -4.40 28.25 -22.74
N SER A 109 -3.12 28.05 -22.41
CA SER A 109 -2.07 27.82 -23.40
C SER A 109 -1.67 26.36 -23.58
N GLY A 110 -2.32 25.40 -22.89
CA GLY A 110 -2.07 23.99 -23.12
C GLY A 110 -2.52 23.05 -22.01
N THR A 111 -2.11 21.79 -22.16
CA THR A 111 -2.37 20.71 -21.20
C THR A 111 -1.08 19.93 -20.97
N THR A 112 -0.87 19.45 -19.75
CA THR A 112 0.20 18.52 -19.39
C THR A 112 -0.35 17.35 -18.60
N TYR A 113 0.39 16.25 -18.62
CA TYR A 113 0.06 15.02 -17.90
C TYR A 113 1.25 14.60 -17.05
N ARG A 114 0.99 14.16 -15.82
CA ARG A 114 2.03 13.60 -14.94
C ARG A 114 1.50 12.39 -14.18
N ARG A 115 2.25 11.29 -14.25
CA ARG A 115 2.02 10.08 -13.47
C ARG A 115 2.68 10.20 -12.09
N TYR A 116 1.98 9.76 -11.05
CA TYR A 116 2.46 9.68 -9.68
C TYR A 116 2.19 8.30 -9.11
N ASN A 117 3.24 7.66 -8.58
CA ASN A 117 3.13 6.42 -7.83
C ASN A 117 3.18 6.76 -6.34
N LEU A 118 2.01 6.80 -5.69
CA LEU A 118 1.88 7.10 -4.27
C LEU A 118 2.08 5.82 -3.46
N LEU A 119 2.94 5.89 -2.46
CA LEU A 119 3.10 4.83 -1.47
C LEU A 119 2.39 5.25 -0.19
N LEU A 120 1.44 4.43 0.26
CA LEU A 120 0.69 4.65 1.49
C LEU A 120 1.14 3.64 2.53
N ASP A 121 1.84 4.14 3.55
CA ASP A 121 2.26 3.32 4.67
C ASP A 121 1.13 3.20 5.71
N PRO A 122 1.00 2.05 6.40
CA PRO A 122 0.16 1.97 7.58
C PRO A 122 0.66 2.89 8.70
N PRO A 123 -0.22 3.41 9.57
CA PRO A 123 0.19 4.25 10.69
C PRO A 123 1.17 3.48 11.61
N GLY A 124 2.25 4.13 12.05
CA GLY A 124 3.26 3.55 12.93
C GLY A 124 4.43 2.83 12.23
N TYR A 125 4.44 2.71 10.89
CA TYR A 125 5.54 2.07 10.15
C TYR A 125 6.85 2.89 10.15
N ALA A 126 6.77 4.23 10.15
CA ALA A 126 7.95 5.11 10.07
C ALA A 126 8.77 5.20 11.38
N SER A 127 8.11 5.08 12.55
CA SER A 127 8.76 5.28 13.85
C SER A 127 9.67 4.13 14.28
N ARG A 128 9.42 2.91 13.79
CA ARG A 128 10.20 1.71 14.16
C ARG A 128 11.61 1.64 13.54
N TRP A 129 11.88 2.41 12.48
CA TRP A 129 13.20 2.43 11.83
C TRP A 129 14.10 3.56 12.32
N ARG A 130 13.58 4.48 13.15
CA ARG A 130 14.35 5.61 13.70
C ARG A 130 15.05 5.31 15.04
N ASN A 131 15.16 4.03 15.41
CA ASN A 131 15.92 3.61 16.60
C ASN A 131 17.19 2.83 16.22
N PRO A 132 18.28 3.48 15.79
CA PRO A 132 19.57 2.83 15.59
C PRO A 132 20.28 2.65 16.94
N GLN A 133 19.68 1.88 17.86
CA GLN A 133 20.37 1.35 19.03
C GLN A 133 19.96 -0.11 19.26
N ALA A 134 20.04 -0.93 18.21
CA ALA A 134 20.37 -2.33 18.41
C ALA A 134 21.88 -2.40 18.64
N GLN A 135 22.31 -2.23 19.89
CA GLN A 135 23.66 -2.60 20.29
C GLN A 135 23.79 -4.12 20.14
N PHE A 136 24.28 -4.57 19.00
CA PHE A 136 24.73 -5.94 18.83
C PHE A 136 25.96 -6.11 19.73
N SER A 137 25.76 -6.71 20.90
CA SER A 137 26.88 -7.24 21.67
C SER A 137 27.45 -8.42 20.86
N PRO A 138 28.73 -8.40 20.46
CA PRO A 138 29.31 -9.57 19.81
C PRO A 138 29.37 -10.70 20.83
N VAL A 139 28.51 -11.71 20.69
CA VAL A 139 28.72 -13.00 21.34
C VAL A 139 29.98 -13.58 20.71
N VAL A 140 31.05 -13.64 21.50
CA VAL A 140 32.28 -14.33 21.14
C VAL A 140 31.93 -15.78 20.86
N ALA A 141 32.02 -16.19 19.59
CA ALA A 141 31.76 -17.55 19.18
C ALA A 141 32.78 -18.48 19.85
N GLN A 142 32.33 -19.29 20.81
CA GLN A 142 33.10 -20.46 21.22
C GLN A 142 33.14 -21.43 20.04
N ALA A 143 34.35 -21.81 19.66
CA ALA A 143 34.63 -22.69 18.54
C ALA A 143 33.95 -24.06 18.75
N VAL A 144 32.89 -24.32 18.00
CA VAL A 144 32.38 -25.68 17.81
C VAL A 144 33.36 -26.42 16.89
N ILE A 145 33.82 -27.54 17.40
CA ILE A 145 34.78 -28.46 16.80
C ILE A 145 34.23 -28.93 15.44
N ARG A 146 35.04 -28.74 14.39
CA ARG A 146 34.77 -29.17 13.00
C ARG A 146 34.56 -30.69 12.88
N PRO A 147 33.51 -31.14 12.18
CA PRO A 147 33.56 -32.38 11.40
C PRO A 147 34.07 -32.11 9.98
N ALA A 148 34.75 -33.09 9.40
CA ALA A 148 35.49 -33.03 8.15
C ALA A 148 34.61 -32.71 6.90
N PRO A 149 35.21 -32.19 5.81
CA PRO A 149 34.49 -31.83 4.58
C PRO A 149 34.06 -33.09 3.83
N VAL A 150 32.76 -33.25 3.59
CA VAL A 150 32.24 -34.08 2.50
C VAL A 150 32.10 -33.21 1.26
N GLU A 151 32.85 -33.60 0.24
CA GLU A 151 32.94 -32.99 -1.08
C GLU A 151 31.58 -33.09 -1.81
N PRO A 152 30.98 -31.97 -2.26
CA PRO A 152 29.72 -32.02 -2.99
C PRO A 152 29.98 -32.40 -4.47
N LYS A 153 29.45 -33.55 -4.89
CA LYS A 153 29.27 -33.89 -6.31
C LYS A 153 28.21 -32.94 -6.93
N PRO A 154 28.42 -32.46 -8.17
CA PRO A 154 27.46 -31.60 -8.84
C PRO A 154 26.29 -32.43 -9.39
N VAL A 155 25.08 -32.19 -8.88
CA VAL A 155 23.84 -32.63 -9.53
C VAL A 155 23.23 -31.43 -10.23
N VAL A 156 23.29 -31.47 -11.56
CA VAL A 156 22.53 -30.58 -12.44
C VAL A 156 21.04 -30.90 -12.26
N ALA A 157 20.26 -29.94 -11.77
CA ALA A 157 18.80 -30.01 -11.80
C ALA A 157 18.26 -28.81 -12.58
N LYS A 158 17.61 -29.13 -13.71
CA LYS A 158 16.76 -28.24 -14.51
C LYS A 158 15.54 -27.78 -13.69
N PRO A 159 14.87 -26.68 -14.07
CA PRO A 159 13.73 -26.16 -13.34
C PRO A 159 12.48 -26.98 -13.70
N ASP A 160 12.03 -27.83 -12.78
CA ASP A 160 10.70 -28.43 -12.84
C ASP A 160 9.73 -27.66 -11.95
N THR A 161 8.67 -27.19 -12.59
CA THR A 161 7.44 -26.64 -12.03
C THR A 161 6.92 -27.49 -10.87
N SER A 162 7.12 -27.02 -9.63
CA SER A 162 6.47 -27.59 -8.45
C SER A 162 5.19 -26.82 -8.13
N LYS A 163 4.08 -27.50 -8.37
CA LYS A 163 2.72 -27.12 -7.95
C LYS A 163 2.73 -26.69 -6.48
N SER A 164 2.10 -25.55 -6.21
CA SER A 164 1.76 -25.10 -4.86
C SER A 164 0.88 -26.16 -4.19
N VAL A 165 1.45 -26.94 -3.27
CA VAL A 165 0.67 -27.73 -2.33
C VAL A 165 0.15 -26.75 -1.29
N VAL A 166 -1.13 -26.40 -1.42
CA VAL A 166 -1.88 -25.70 -0.38
C VAL A 166 -1.96 -26.66 0.81
N PRO A 167 -1.45 -26.33 2.01
CA PRO A 167 -1.79 -27.10 3.19
C PRO A 167 -3.23 -26.74 3.56
N ASP A 168 -4.13 -27.72 3.44
CA ASP A 168 -5.48 -27.65 3.96
C ASP A 168 -5.45 -27.38 5.47
N ILE A 169 -6.33 -26.50 5.93
CA ILE A 169 -6.70 -26.46 7.34
C ILE A 169 -7.30 -27.84 7.62
N ALA A 170 -6.74 -28.57 8.59
CA ALA A 170 -7.29 -29.88 8.94
C ALA A 170 -8.76 -29.71 9.33
N LEU A 171 -9.59 -30.73 9.04
CA LEU A 171 -11.06 -30.70 9.26
C LEU A 171 -11.47 -30.34 10.71
N ASP A 172 -10.54 -30.37 11.66
CA ASP A 172 -10.68 -29.99 13.07
C ASP A 172 -10.38 -28.51 13.35
N GLY A 173 -10.06 -27.71 12.34
CA GLY A 173 -9.73 -26.29 12.50
C GLY A 173 -8.33 -26.04 13.07
N SER A 174 -7.41 -27.01 12.96
CA SER A 174 -6.02 -26.88 13.39
C SER A 174 -5.06 -26.57 12.25
N TYR A 175 -4.00 -25.80 12.54
CA TYR A 175 -2.95 -25.43 11.59
C TYR A 175 -1.57 -25.42 12.27
N VAL A 176 -0.58 -26.07 11.64
CA VAL A 176 0.81 -26.11 12.14
C VAL A 176 1.64 -25.03 11.47
N VAL A 177 2.18 -24.10 12.27
CA VAL A 177 3.00 -22.98 11.80
C VAL A 177 4.27 -23.48 11.10
N GLN A 178 4.48 -23.01 9.88
CA GLN A 178 5.67 -23.31 9.06
C GLN A 178 6.70 -22.18 9.10
N ALA A 179 7.90 -22.44 8.61
CA ALA A 179 8.96 -21.45 8.55
C ALA A 179 8.55 -20.31 7.60
N GLY A 180 8.57 -19.06 8.10
CA GLY A 180 8.14 -17.89 7.34
C GLY A 180 6.65 -17.56 7.41
N ASP A 181 5.87 -18.29 8.22
CA ASP A 181 4.50 -17.94 8.56
C ASP A 181 4.46 -16.75 9.52
N SER A 182 3.40 -15.95 9.40
CA SER A 182 3.06 -14.85 10.30
C SER A 182 1.58 -14.93 10.63
N LEU A 183 1.16 -14.33 11.74
CA LEU A 183 -0.24 -14.31 12.15
C LEU A 183 -1.16 -13.81 11.01
N TRP A 184 -0.69 -12.86 10.20
CA TRP A 184 -1.43 -12.34 9.04
C TRP A 184 -1.59 -13.39 7.93
N LYS A 185 -0.51 -14.08 7.55
CA LYS A 185 -0.56 -15.12 6.53
C LYS A 185 -1.45 -16.28 6.96
N VAL A 186 -1.38 -16.68 8.24
CA VAL A 186 -2.20 -17.76 8.78
C VAL A 186 -3.66 -17.31 8.92
N ALA A 187 -3.93 -16.11 9.43
CA ALA A 187 -5.29 -15.56 9.51
C ALA A 187 -5.95 -15.44 8.14
N GLY A 188 -5.19 -15.11 7.09
CA GLY A 188 -5.69 -15.10 5.71
C GLY A 188 -6.19 -16.47 5.25
N LYS A 189 -5.55 -17.56 5.70
CA LYS A 189 -5.98 -18.94 5.41
C LYS A 189 -7.26 -19.29 6.18
N PHE A 190 -7.34 -18.94 7.46
CA PHE A 190 -8.56 -19.15 8.27
C PHE A 190 -9.73 -18.27 7.82
N ARG A 191 -9.48 -17.08 7.27
CA ARG A 191 -10.51 -16.20 6.71
C ARG A 191 -11.31 -16.90 5.60
N ALA A 192 -10.60 -17.59 4.70
CA ALA A 192 -11.23 -18.32 3.59
C ALA A 192 -12.17 -19.42 4.09
N ALA A 193 -11.94 -19.96 5.29
CA ALA A 193 -12.78 -20.98 5.92
C ALA A 193 -13.90 -20.42 6.82
N THR A 194 -13.78 -19.16 7.31
CA THR A 194 -14.65 -18.63 8.39
C THR A 194 -15.48 -17.40 8.02
N GLY A 195 -15.14 -16.67 6.94
CA GLY A 195 -15.86 -15.47 6.51
C GLY A 195 -15.73 -14.23 7.40
N LEU A 196 -14.92 -14.29 8.46
CA LEU A 196 -14.65 -13.17 9.38
C LEU A 196 -13.72 -12.11 8.76
N SER A 197 -13.67 -10.89 9.32
CA SER A 197 -12.65 -9.92 8.91
C SER A 197 -11.25 -10.37 9.36
N ILE A 198 -10.21 -10.01 8.59
CA ILE A 198 -8.84 -10.43 8.87
C ILE A 198 -8.38 -10.07 10.30
N GLN A 199 -8.76 -8.88 10.78
CA GLN A 199 -8.42 -8.41 12.12
C GLN A 199 -9.11 -9.25 13.20
N GLN A 200 -10.41 -9.53 13.05
CA GLN A 200 -11.17 -10.39 13.98
C GLN A 200 -10.59 -11.80 14.03
N THR A 201 -10.20 -12.37 12.89
CA THR A 201 -9.53 -13.68 12.85
C THR A 201 -8.18 -13.67 13.56
N MET A 202 -7.39 -12.60 13.42
CA MET A 202 -6.11 -12.45 14.10
C MET A 202 -6.27 -12.35 15.62
N ASP A 203 -7.26 -11.58 16.10
CA ASP A 203 -7.54 -11.49 17.53
C ASP A 203 -8.01 -12.82 18.12
N VAL A 204 -8.89 -13.55 17.42
CA VAL A 204 -9.33 -14.90 17.84
C VAL A 204 -8.15 -15.87 17.89
N LEU A 205 -7.31 -15.88 16.86
CA LEU A 205 -6.11 -16.74 16.82
C LEU A 205 -5.13 -16.40 17.94
N TYR A 206 -4.93 -15.11 18.24
CA TYR A 206 -4.03 -14.67 19.31
C TYR A 206 -4.56 -15.03 20.69
N GLN A 207 -5.83 -14.74 20.97
CA GLN A 207 -6.46 -14.99 22.27
C GLN A 207 -6.50 -16.48 22.62
N HIS A 208 -6.77 -17.34 21.63
CA HIS A 208 -6.85 -18.78 21.83
C HIS A 208 -5.51 -19.51 21.77
N ASN A 209 -4.46 -18.87 21.24
CA ASN A 209 -3.16 -19.52 21.07
C ASN A 209 -1.98 -18.71 21.63
N PRO A 210 -2.03 -18.17 22.86
CA PRO A 210 -0.95 -17.36 23.42
C PRO A 210 0.38 -18.12 23.47
N GLN A 211 0.36 -19.44 23.61
CA GLN A 211 1.54 -20.30 23.61
C GLN A 211 2.29 -20.33 22.27
N ALA A 212 1.60 -20.06 21.16
CA ALA A 212 2.18 -20.06 19.81
C ALA A 212 3.01 -18.80 19.52
N PHE A 213 2.92 -17.78 20.39
CA PHE A 213 3.64 -16.52 20.24
C PHE A 213 4.88 -16.48 21.12
N VAL A 214 5.98 -15.96 20.56
CA VAL A 214 7.23 -15.78 21.29
C VAL A 214 7.11 -14.53 22.17
N ARG A 215 7.20 -14.69 23.50
CA ARG A 215 7.18 -13.59 24.48
C ARG A 215 5.96 -12.65 24.38
N GLY A 216 4.82 -13.16 23.89
CA GLY A 216 3.60 -12.37 23.68
C GLY A 216 3.63 -11.47 22.43
N ASP A 217 4.66 -11.60 21.59
CA ASP A 217 4.76 -10.83 20.36
C ASP A 217 3.87 -11.44 19.27
N ARG A 218 2.83 -10.69 18.87
CA ARG A 218 1.85 -11.07 17.84
C ARG A 218 2.49 -11.32 16.46
N SER A 219 3.71 -10.81 16.24
CA SER A 219 4.43 -10.94 14.96
C SER A 219 5.31 -12.18 14.90
N LEU A 220 5.60 -12.82 16.03
CA LEU A 220 6.55 -13.93 16.14
C LEU A 220 5.83 -15.23 16.51
N LEU A 221 5.52 -16.03 15.49
CA LEU A 221 5.00 -17.37 15.68
C LEU A 221 6.15 -18.37 15.90
N LYS A 222 5.95 -19.29 16.85
CA LYS A 222 6.86 -20.41 17.06
C LYS A 222 6.70 -21.42 15.93
N LEU A 223 7.81 -21.78 15.30
CA LEU A 223 7.85 -22.82 14.28
C LEU A 223 7.34 -24.15 14.85
N GLY A 224 6.42 -24.81 14.13
CA GLY A 224 5.82 -26.06 14.55
C GLY A 224 4.76 -25.92 15.64
N ALA A 225 4.40 -24.70 16.06
CA ALA A 225 3.28 -24.51 16.97
C ALA A 225 1.94 -24.81 16.27
N THR A 226 1.07 -25.53 16.95
CA THR A 226 -0.30 -25.78 16.50
C THR A 226 -1.18 -24.61 16.91
N LEU A 227 -1.85 -24.02 15.93
CA LEU A 227 -2.89 -23.02 16.09
C LEU A 227 -4.24 -23.70 15.94
N SER A 228 -5.12 -23.52 16.92
CA SER A 228 -6.47 -24.06 16.91
C SER A 228 -7.48 -22.92 16.99
N VAL A 229 -8.58 -23.05 16.23
CA VAL A 229 -9.75 -22.19 16.36
C VAL A 229 -10.92 -23.06 16.83
N PRO A 230 -11.54 -22.79 17.98
CA PRO A 230 -12.73 -23.52 18.37
C PRO A 230 -13.86 -23.22 17.38
N ALA A 231 -14.48 -24.27 16.83
CA ALA A 231 -15.65 -24.15 15.95
C ALA A 231 -16.81 -23.34 16.60
N GLN A 232 -16.81 -23.21 17.93
CA GLN A 232 -17.81 -22.47 18.69
C GLN A 232 -17.53 -20.96 18.82
N GLY A 233 -16.38 -20.46 18.35
CA GLY A 233 -16.10 -19.02 18.22
C GLY A 233 -16.67 -18.39 16.94
N LEU A 234 -17.33 -19.19 16.09
CA LEU A 234 -17.84 -18.79 14.77
C LEU A 234 -19.24 -18.17 14.81
N VAL A 235 -19.87 -18.07 15.98
CA VAL A 235 -21.21 -17.46 16.15
C VAL A 235 -21.24 -16.61 17.41
N GLN A 236 -20.95 -15.31 17.26
CA GLN A 236 -21.64 -14.23 17.99
C GLN A 236 -21.19 -12.87 17.45
N ALA A 237 -21.90 -12.39 16.43
CA ALA A 237 -22.11 -10.96 16.29
C ALA A 237 -23.15 -10.55 17.35
N PRO A 238 -22.94 -9.50 18.18
CA PRO A 238 -24.05 -8.91 18.91
C PRO A 238 -25.00 -8.29 17.88
N ALA A 239 -26.18 -8.89 17.72
CA ALA A 239 -27.28 -8.25 17.03
C ALA A 239 -27.68 -7.00 17.82
N SER A 240 -27.55 -5.83 17.19
CA SER A 240 -28.10 -4.58 17.71
C SER A 240 -29.60 -4.77 18.03
N PRO A 241 -30.10 -4.36 19.21
CA PRO A 241 -31.51 -4.48 19.51
C PRO A 241 -32.32 -3.59 18.58
N ARG A 242 -33.26 -4.19 17.85
CA ARG A 242 -34.27 -3.52 17.03
C ARG A 242 -35.32 -2.94 17.98
N LEU A 243 -35.46 -1.62 17.99
CA LEU A 243 -36.47 -0.87 18.75
C LEU A 243 -37.87 -1.00 18.11
N ASP A 244 -38.38 -2.22 18.02
CA ASP A 244 -39.76 -2.47 17.60
C ASP A 244 -40.35 -3.57 18.48
N GLN A 245 -41.00 -3.15 19.56
CA GLN A 245 -42.09 -3.82 20.31
C GLN A 245 -41.97 -3.55 21.82
N LEU A 246 -42.57 -2.46 22.27
CA LEU A 246 -43.40 -2.49 23.48
C LEU A 246 -44.70 -1.76 23.16
N ALA A 247 -45.77 -2.51 23.42
CA ALA A 247 -47.20 -2.22 23.38
C ALA A 247 -47.66 -0.76 23.41
#